data_AF-A0A7S0ZB06-F1
#
_entry.id   AF-A0A7S0ZB06-F1
#
_cell.length_a   1.000
_cell.length_b   1.000
_cell.length_c   1.000
_cell.angle_alpha   90.00
_cell.angle_beta   90.00
_cell.angle_gamma   90.00
#
_symmetry.space_group_name_H-M   'P 1'
#
loop_
_entity.id
_entity.type
_entity.pdbx_description
1 polymer ?
#
loop_
_entity_poly.entity_id
_entity_poly.type
_entity_poly.pdbx_seq_one_letter_code
_entity_poly.pdbx_strand_id
1 'polypeptide(L)'
;IHCAPLSLVLLSHSHSKSCVVKKNASAPRFCAFCAMESLCDTMFTSSNSSAVSARSLVSNIRAICRSFRPGRQEDSHEFLRHLFDCMVRNSLGRPCALGSSTEKLELVRELTSVIHRIFGGCLQNEVRCLTCGYLSVTHEPFLDLSIDVGGSSSVQNALERFTASERLDGSNKYHCSKCRKLVNATKRLGVRRAPNVLSLHLKRFDRARKNDRYLPFTESVSLRNCMASGSGEAADVKAEALVYRLTGVVVHDGTSAHSGHYYAFVKGPDGTWYLKDDSRTAQTHVSRVLKQRAYMLFYTRCETQEFSAALHDNIANGHEAKDTVESDVSDQSDSESNYDTAKETDEVMSSSEDSDYVAGSASLVNSESIESKNSVLDELSALVEDNQEEENDMVKDKLLGNEHQNSRNETVHNTTQGRVDSS
;
A
#
# COMPACT_ATOMS: atom_id res chain seq x y z
N ILE A 1 -2.36 8.07 6.94
CA ILE A 1 -1.77 9.30 7.53
C ILE A 1 -0.55 8.95 8.36
N HIS A 2 -0.63 8.45 9.60
CA HIS A 2 0.54 8.06 10.44
C HIS A 2 1.39 6.84 9.94
N CYS A 3 1.42 6.56 8.64
CA CYS A 3 2.30 5.58 8.01
C CYS A 3 3.36 6.36 7.24
N ALA A 4 4.59 6.43 7.76
CA ALA A 4 5.60 7.41 7.34
C ALA A 4 5.78 7.55 5.81
N PRO A 5 5.98 6.47 5.02
CA PRO A 5 6.09 6.59 3.56
C PRO A 5 4.86 7.21 2.88
N LEU A 6 3.66 6.90 3.37
CA LEU A 6 2.41 7.43 2.83
C LEU A 6 2.20 8.90 3.23
N SER A 7 2.54 9.31 4.47
CA SER A 7 2.47 10.74 4.84
C SER A 7 3.43 11.59 4.02
N LEU A 8 4.64 11.11 3.75
CA LEU A 8 5.64 11.86 2.97
C LEU A 8 5.17 12.06 1.53
N VAL A 9 4.61 11.02 0.91
CA VAL A 9 3.94 11.12 -0.40
C VAL A 9 2.76 12.10 -0.35
N LEU A 10 1.89 12.02 0.65
CA LEU A 10 0.71 12.91 0.74
C LEU A 10 1.07 14.38 1.01
N LEU A 11 2.13 14.65 1.77
CA LEU A 11 2.62 16.02 2.05
C LEU A 11 3.44 16.63 0.91
N SER A 12 3.89 15.82 -0.06
CA SER A 12 4.54 16.33 -1.28
C SER A 12 3.59 17.14 -2.18
N HIS A 13 2.27 16.95 -2.04
CA HIS A 13 1.20 17.44 -2.93
C HIS A 13 1.42 17.09 -4.43
N SER A 14 2.24 16.07 -4.71
CA SER A 14 2.64 15.68 -6.07
C SER A 14 1.44 15.22 -6.92
N HIS A 15 0.43 14.61 -6.31
CA HIS A 15 -0.76 14.21 -7.04
C HIS A 15 -1.66 15.40 -7.35
N SER A 16 -2.05 16.24 -6.37
CA SER A 16 -2.92 17.41 -6.63
C SER A 16 -2.31 18.43 -7.60
N LYS A 17 -0.99 18.60 -7.60
CA LYS A 17 -0.25 19.37 -8.63
C LYS A 17 -0.52 18.84 -10.06
N SER A 18 -0.64 17.52 -10.24
CA SER A 18 -0.80 16.84 -11.53
C SER A 18 -2.21 16.28 -11.81
N CYS A 19 -3.16 16.39 -10.87
CA CYS A 19 -4.39 15.60 -10.87
C CYS A 19 -5.39 15.93 -12.01
N VAL A 20 -5.35 15.15 -13.08
CA VAL A 20 -6.30 15.25 -14.21
C VAL A 20 -7.76 14.95 -13.81
N VAL A 21 -8.00 14.10 -12.79
CA VAL A 21 -9.36 13.74 -12.32
C VAL A 21 -10.10 14.95 -11.74
N LYS A 22 -9.39 15.79 -10.98
CA LYS A 22 -9.93 17.02 -10.36
C LYS A 22 -9.89 18.22 -11.31
N LYS A 23 -8.90 18.26 -12.23
CA LYS A 23 -8.70 19.33 -13.21
C LYS A 23 -9.51 19.17 -14.51
N ASN A 24 -10.29 18.10 -14.67
CA ASN A 24 -11.19 17.92 -15.81
C ASN A 24 -12.30 18.98 -15.77
N ALA A 25 -12.18 20.02 -16.60
CA ALA A 25 -13.11 21.15 -16.63
C ALA A 25 -14.54 20.76 -17.08
N SER A 26 -14.68 19.77 -17.96
CA SER A 26 -15.97 19.32 -18.49
C SER A 26 -16.78 18.50 -17.49
N ALA A 27 -16.11 17.79 -16.56
CA ALA A 27 -16.74 16.97 -15.53
C ALA A 27 -15.80 16.75 -14.34
N PRO A 28 -15.65 17.72 -13.41
CA PRO A 28 -14.81 17.56 -12.23
C PRO A 28 -15.36 16.46 -11.33
N ARG A 29 -14.55 15.45 -11.03
CA ARG A 29 -14.96 14.29 -10.22
C ARG A 29 -14.16 14.18 -8.92
N PHE A 30 -14.76 13.50 -7.94
CA PHE A 30 -14.08 13.19 -6.69
C PHE A 30 -12.80 12.38 -6.94
N CYS A 31 -11.72 12.85 -6.35
CA CYS A 31 -10.42 12.20 -6.30
C CYS A 31 -10.07 11.92 -4.83
N ALA A 32 -10.07 10.64 -4.45
CA ALA A 32 -9.72 10.19 -3.11
C ALA A 32 -8.28 10.56 -2.75
N PHE A 33 -7.35 10.51 -3.71
CA PHE A 33 -5.94 10.85 -3.48
C PHE A 33 -5.79 12.34 -3.10
N CYS A 34 -6.37 13.27 -3.88
CA CYS A 34 -6.41 14.69 -3.54
C CYS A 34 -7.10 14.99 -2.19
N ALA A 35 -8.13 14.22 -1.84
CA ALA A 35 -8.81 14.36 -0.54
C ALA A 35 -7.92 13.86 0.61
N MET A 36 -7.12 12.82 0.39
CA MET A 36 -6.12 12.32 1.35
C MET A 36 -4.92 13.27 1.50
N GLU A 37 -4.44 13.90 0.43
CA GLU A 37 -3.39 14.93 0.52
C GLU A 37 -3.88 16.12 1.36
N SER A 38 -5.04 16.69 1.01
CA SER A 38 -5.64 17.81 1.73
C SER A 38 -5.95 17.50 3.20
N LEU A 39 -6.42 16.28 3.51
CA LEU A 39 -6.65 15.85 4.89
C LEU A 39 -5.33 15.66 5.66
N CYS A 40 -4.30 15.07 5.02
CA CYS A 40 -2.99 14.89 5.62
C CYS A 40 -2.34 16.23 5.94
N ASP A 41 -2.30 17.14 4.97
CA ASP A 41 -1.81 18.51 5.13
C ASP A 41 -2.51 19.21 6.30
N THR A 42 -3.85 19.28 6.28
CA THR A 42 -4.64 19.91 7.36
C THR A 42 -4.31 19.34 8.74
N MET A 43 -4.02 18.03 8.84
CA MET A 43 -3.66 17.37 10.11
C MET A 43 -2.23 17.66 10.60
N PHE A 44 -1.33 18.14 9.74
CA PHE A 44 0.04 18.54 10.11
C PHE A 44 0.23 20.06 10.15
N THR A 45 -0.56 20.85 9.42
CA THR A 45 -0.48 22.32 9.36
C THR A 45 -1.40 23.04 10.36
N SER A 46 -2.42 22.36 10.92
CA SER A 46 -3.34 22.98 11.89
C SER A 46 -2.68 23.27 13.24
N SER A 47 -2.37 24.54 13.50
CA SER A 47 -1.90 25.03 14.81
C SER A 47 -2.94 24.88 15.94
N ASN A 48 -4.21 24.66 15.59
CA ASN A 48 -5.29 24.43 16.56
C ASN A 48 -5.33 22.96 16.97
N SER A 49 -5.31 22.69 18.28
CA SER A 49 -5.43 21.34 18.86
C SER A 49 -6.83 20.70 18.73
N SER A 50 -7.67 21.21 17.83
CA SER A 50 -9.02 20.73 17.52
C SER A 50 -9.00 19.55 16.57
N ALA A 51 -9.92 18.59 16.74
CA ALA A 51 -10.03 17.45 15.84
C ALA A 51 -10.39 17.85 14.39
N VAL A 52 -9.62 17.37 13.41
CA VAL A 52 -9.85 17.63 11.98
C VAL A 52 -10.90 16.65 11.44
N SER A 53 -11.99 17.18 10.89
CA SER A 53 -13.07 16.37 10.31
C SER A 53 -12.82 16.08 8.82
N ALA A 54 -12.79 14.79 8.45
CA ALA A 54 -12.54 14.28 7.10
C ALA A 54 -13.72 14.48 6.10
N ARG A 55 -14.35 15.66 6.13
CA ARG A 55 -15.61 16.00 5.43
C ARG A 55 -15.61 15.62 3.95
N SER A 56 -14.50 15.82 3.23
CA SER A 56 -14.39 15.51 1.80
C SER A 56 -14.51 14.02 1.49
N LEU A 57 -13.98 13.13 2.35
CA LEU A 57 -14.13 11.69 2.20
C LEU A 57 -15.56 11.25 2.54
N VAL A 58 -16.11 11.77 3.65
CA VAL A 58 -17.45 11.40 4.14
C VAL A 58 -18.56 11.82 3.16
N SER A 59 -18.48 13.04 2.59
CA SER A 59 -19.48 13.49 1.59
C SER A 59 -19.40 12.74 0.26
N ASN A 60 -18.26 12.11 -0.04
CA ASN A 60 -18.04 11.33 -1.26
C ASN A 60 -17.92 9.82 -0.99
N ILE A 61 -18.39 9.31 0.15
CA ILE A 61 -18.19 7.91 0.55
C ILE A 61 -18.75 6.91 -0.49
N ARG A 62 -19.84 7.28 -1.19
CA ARG A 62 -20.43 6.50 -2.29
C ARG A 62 -19.58 6.43 -3.57
N ALA A 63 -18.63 7.37 -3.73
CA ALA A 63 -17.63 7.34 -4.77
C ALA A 63 -16.37 6.55 -4.34
N ILE A 64 -16.26 6.17 -3.06
CA ILE A 64 -15.24 5.21 -2.59
C ILE A 64 -15.81 3.79 -2.72
N CYS A 65 -16.99 3.51 -2.17
CA CYS A 65 -17.75 2.29 -2.48
C CYS A 65 -19.26 2.57 -2.60
N ARG A 66 -19.91 1.96 -3.59
CA ARG A 66 -21.35 2.17 -3.88
C ARG A 66 -22.28 1.66 -2.77
N SER A 67 -21.87 0.66 -1.99
CA SER A 67 -22.63 0.08 -0.87
C SER A 67 -22.81 1.08 0.28
N PHE A 68 -21.73 1.82 0.60
CA PHE A 68 -21.60 2.62 1.81
C PHE A 68 -22.60 3.78 1.89
N ARG A 69 -23.10 4.02 3.10
CA ARG A 69 -24.07 5.11 3.37
C ARG A 69 -23.58 6.03 4.49
N PRO A 70 -23.56 7.37 4.29
CA PRO A 70 -23.28 8.30 5.38
C PRO A 70 -24.18 8.04 6.59
N GLY A 71 -23.58 7.93 7.78
CA GLY A 71 -24.29 7.63 9.03
C GLY A 71 -24.57 6.15 9.31
N ARG A 72 -24.20 5.23 8.42
CA ARG A 72 -24.19 3.78 8.67
C ARG A 72 -22.80 3.33 9.16
N GLN A 73 -22.76 2.26 9.96
CA GLN A 73 -21.52 1.57 10.32
C GLN A 73 -21.18 0.51 9.26
N GLU A 74 -19.95 0.54 8.76
CA GLU A 74 -19.43 -0.32 7.69
C GLU A 74 -18.04 -0.84 8.11
N ASP A 75 -17.51 -1.86 7.41
CA ASP A 75 -16.24 -2.51 7.79
C ASP A 75 -15.00 -1.66 7.43
N SER A 76 -14.07 -1.50 8.38
CA SER A 76 -12.85 -0.69 8.17
C SER A 76 -11.84 -1.31 7.18
N HIS A 77 -11.85 -2.63 6.98
CA HIS A 77 -11.03 -3.33 5.97
C HIS A 77 -11.61 -3.14 4.57
N GLU A 78 -12.94 -3.24 4.43
CA GLU A 78 -13.65 -2.92 3.18
C GLU A 78 -13.37 -1.46 2.77
N PHE A 79 -13.51 -0.51 3.72
CA PHE A 79 -13.20 0.90 3.48
C PHE A 79 -11.73 1.12 3.06
N LEU A 80 -10.75 0.48 3.71
CA LEU A 80 -9.34 0.61 3.35
C LEU A 80 -9.08 0.12 1.91
N ARG A 81 -9.63 -1.04 1.54
CA ARG A 81 -9.44 -1.63 0.21
C ARG A 81 -10.03 -0.74 -0.89
N HIS A 82 -11.24 -0.22 -0.70
CA HIS A 82 -11.84 0.71 -1.66
C HIS A 82 -11.12 2.06 -1.72
N LEU A 83 -10.65 2.59 -0.58
CA LEU A 83 -9.84 3.81 -0.56
C LEU A 83 -8.54 3.63 -1.34
N PHE A 84 -7.86 2.49 -1.18
CA PHE A 84 -6.65 2.16 -1.93
C PHE A 84 -6.91 1.97 -3.43
N ASP A 85 -7.96 1.24 -3.83
CA ASP A 85 -8.36 1.13 -5.25
C ASP A 85 -8.61 2.51 -5.88
N CYS A 86 -9.34 3.38 -5.17
CA CYS A 86 -9.58 4.76 -5.62
C CYS A 86 -8.27 5.55 -5.76
N MET A 87 -7.34 5.44 -4.80
CA MET A 87 -6.04 6.11 -4.88
C MET A 87 -5.18 5.56 -6.04
N VAL A 88 -5.17 4.25 -6.29
CA VAL A 88 -4.50 3.64 -7.45
C VAL A 88 -5.11 4.15 -8.76
N ARG A 89 -6.44 4.07 -8.92
CA ARG A 89 -7.18 4.63 -10.06
C ARG A 89 -6.84 6.10 -10.29
N ASN A 90 -6.89 6.93 -9.24
CA ASN A 90 -6.60 8.36 -9.35
C ASN A 90 -5.14 8.63 -9.75
N SER A 91 -4.18 7.85 -9.24
CA SER A 91 -2.77 7.92 -9.66
C SER A 91 -2.60 7.73 -11.17
N LEU A 92 -3.47 6.92 -11.80
CA LEU A 92 -3.52 6.66 -13.23
C LEU A 92 -4.45 7.61 -14.01
N GLY A 93 -4.86 8.72 -13.39
CA GLY A 93 -5.77 9.70 -13.99
C GLY A 93 -7.24 9.25 -14.09
N ARG A 94 -7.61 8.13 -13.46
CA ARG A 94 -8.96 7.53 -13.55
C ARG A 94 -9.84 7.99 -12.39
N PRO A 95 -11.11 8.35 -12.65
CA PRO A 95 -12.10 8.57 -11.58
C PRO A 95 -12.35 7.31 -10.75
N CYS A 96 -12.92 7.49 -9.56
CA CYS A 96 -13.24 6.44 -8.58
C CYS A 96 -14.45 5.55 -8.99
N ALA A 97 -14.59 5.20 -10.27
CA ALA A 97 -15.77 4.52 -10.80
C ALA A 97 -15.58 2.99 -10.87
N LEU A 98 -16.51 2.24 -10.26
CA LEU A 98 -16.63 0.80 -10.45
C LEU A 98 -17.16 0.47 -11.85
N GLY A 99 -16.28 -0.07 -12.68
CA GLY A 99 -16.51 -0.62 -14.01
C GLY A 99 -15.23 -1.28 -14.51
N SER A 100 -15.35 -2.38 -15.25
CA SER A 100 -14.19 -3.16 -15.72
C SER A 100 -13.68 -2.65 -17.06
N SER A 101 -12.41 -2.25 -17.11
CA SER A 101 -11.53 -2.47 -18.26
C SER A 101 -10.38 -3.37 -17.80
N THR A 102 -9.94 -4.28 -18.66
CA THR A 102 -8.84 -5.22 -18.37
C THR A 102 -7.98 -5.43 -19.60
N GLU A 103 -7.04 -4.51 -19.82
CA GLU A 103 -5.92 -4.68 -20.72
C GLU A 103 -4.64 -5.01 -19.93
N LYS A 104 -3.76 -5.81 -20.53
CA LYS A 104 -2.49 -6.25 -19.93
C LYS A 104 -1.62 -5.08 -19.42
N LEU A 105 -1.67 -3.93 -20.11
CA LEU A 105 -0.92 -2.71 -19.79
C LEU A 105 -1.49 -1.92 -18.59
N GLU A 106 -2.75 -2.14 -18.21
CA GLU A 106 -3.36 -1.47 -17.06
C GLU A 106 -2.79 -2.02 -15.75
N LEU A 107 -2.68 -3.35 -15.63
CA LEU A 107 -2.10 -4.01 -14.45
C LEU A 107 -0.64 -3.56 -14.18
N VAL A 108 0.17 -3.39 -15.23
CA VAL A 108 1.53 -2.82 -15.15
C VAL A 108 1.53 -1.48 -14.40
N ARG A 109 0.61 -0.60 -14.79
CA ARG A 109 0.48 0.76 -14.26
C ARG A 109 -0.11 0.77 -12.85
N GLU A 110 -1.02 -0.15 -12.55
CA GLU A 110 -1.56 -0.32 -11.20
C GLU A 110 -0.48 -0.81 -10.22
N LEU A 111 0.33 -1.80 -10.61
CA LEU A 111 1.42 -2.35 -9.77
C LEU A 111 2.60 -1.40 -9.56
N THR A 112 2.83 -0.44 -10.46
CA THR A 112 3.87 0.61 -10.33
C THR A 112 3.39 1.86 -9.58
N SER A 113 2.09 1.94 -9.24
CA SER A 113 1.53 3.02 -8.44
C SER A 113 2.17 3.13 -7.06
N VAL A 114 2.18 4.34 -6.48
CA VAL A 114 2.82 4.59 -5.18
C VAL A 114 2.19 3.80 -4.03
N ILE A 115 0.90 3.45 -4.13
CA ILE A 115 0.22 2.57 -3.17
C ILE A 115 0.79 1.15 -3.22
N HIS A 116 1.07 0.62 -4.42
CA HIS A 116 1.71 -0.69 -4.58
C HIS A 116 3.22 -0.66 -4.23
N ARG A 117 3.92 0.47 -4.40
CA ARG A 117 5.30 0.62 -3.90
C ARG A 117 5.40 0.66 -2.37
N ILE A 118 4.36 1.14 -1.67
CA ILE A 118 4.32 1.17 -0.20
C ILE A 118 3.75 -0.13 0.39
N PHE A 119 2.54 -0.53 -0.01
CA PHE A 119 1.80 -1.65 0.60
C PHE A 119 1.78 -2.92 -0.27
N GLY A 120 2.25 -2.84 -1.51
CA GLY A 120 2.11 -3.91 -2.50
C GLY A 120 3.18 -5.00 -2.37
N GLY A 121 2.74 -6.22 -2.09
CA GLY A 121 3.56 -7.43 -2.23
C GLY A 121 3.07 -8.34 -3.35
N CYS A 122 3.72 -9.48 -3.53
CA CYS A 122 3.32 -10.55 -4.45
C CYS A 122 3.29 -11.90 -3.71
N LEU A 123 2.19 -12.64 -3.84
CA LEU A 123 2.04 -14.02 -3.39
C LEU A 123 2.35 -14.99 -4.52
N GLN A 124 2.95 -16.13 -4.18
CA GLN A 124 3.15 -17.28 -5.05
C GLN A 124 2.35 -18.47 -4.49
N ASN A 125 1.37 -18.92 -5.25
CA ASN A 125 0.58 -20.12 -4.96
C ASN A 125 1.11 -21.29 -5.79
N GLU A 126 1.62 -22.31 -5.12
CA GLU A 126 2.17 -23.54 -5.68
C GLU A 126 1.17 -24.69 -5.49
N VAL A 127 0.79 -25.38 -6.57
CA VAL A 127 -0.04 -26.60 -6.53
C VAL A 127 0.69 -27.74 -7.23
N ARG A 128 1.16 -28.72 -6.46
CA ARG A 128 1.92 -29.89 -6.95
C ARG A 128 1.05 -31.14 -7.00
N CYS A 129 0.86 -31.68 -8.19
CA CYS A 129 0.16 -32.95 -8.41
C CYS A 129 0.94 -34.13 -7.81
N LEU A 130 0.32 -34.88 -6.88
CA LEU A 130 0.95 -36.06 -6.27
C LEU A 130 0.89 -37.31 -7.17
N THR A 131 0.25 -37.24 -8.34
CA THR A 131 0.17 -38.36 -9.30
C THR A 131 1.20 -38.28 -10.43
N CYS A 132 1.60 -37.08 -10.87
CA CYS A 132 2.55 -36.89 -11.97
C CYS A 132 3.66 -35.87 -11.69
N GLY A 133 3.73 -35.29 -10.49
CA GLY A 133 4.75 -34.32 -10.10
C GLY A 133 4.58 -32.91 -10.69
N TYR A 134 3.69 -32.71 -11.68
CA TYR A 134 3.45 -31.40 -12.30
C TYR A 134 3.14 -30.33 -11.24
N LEU A 135 3.90 -29.24 -11.32
CA LEU A 135 3.76 -28.07 -10.48
C LEU A 135 3.06 -26.97 -11.30
N SER A 136 1.90 -26.54 -10.84
CA SER A 136 1.29 -25.29 -11.27
C SER A 136 1.71 -24.21 -10.28
N VAL A 137 2.23 -23.10 -10.78
CA VAL A 137 2.53 -21.90 -9.99
C VAL A 137 1.57 -20.81 -10.47
N THR A 138 1.12 -19.93 -9.57
CA THR A 138 0.36 -18.71 -9.92
C THR A 138 0.79 -17.55 -9.04
N HIS A 139 1.04 -16.39 -9.64
CA HIS A 139 1.37 -15.16 -8.90
C HIS A 139 0.15 -14.25 -8.71
N GLU A 140 0.02 -13.65 -7.53
CA GLU A 140 -1.11 -12.78 -7.16
C GLU A 140 -0.62 -11.55 -6.37
N PRO A 141 -0.80 -10.31 -6.86
CA PRO A 141 -0.41 -9.11 -6.14
C PRO A 141 -1.40 -8.80 -5.00
N PHE A 142 -0.90 -8.21 -3.90
CA PHE A 142 -1.74 -7.87 -2.73
C PHE A 142 -1.34 -6.54 -2.10
N LEU A 143 -2.32 -5.85 -1.48
CA LEU A 143 -2.11 -4.66 -0.63
C LEU A 143 -2.36 -4.93 0.86
N ASP A 144 -2.96 -6.08 1.19
CA ASP A 144 -3.16 -6.58 2.55
C ASP A 144 -3.11 -8.11 2.58
N LEU A 145 -2.70 -8.68 3.72
CA LEU A 145 -2.86 -10.11 4.01
C LEU A 145 -3.99 -10.31 5.02
N SER A 146 -5.12 -10.85 4.54
CA SER A 146 -6.28 -11.21 5.35
C SER A 146 -6.11 -12.63 5.92
N ILE A 147 -5.55 -12.74 7.14
CA ILE A 147 -5.14 -14.01 7.77
C ILE A 147 -6.15 -14.53 8.80
N ASP A 148 -6.16 -15.85 9.01
CA ASP A 148 -7.12 -16.53 9.90
C ASP A 148 -6.65 -16.58 11.37
N VAL A 149 -7.55 -16.20 12.28
CA VAL A 149 -7.37 -16.26 13.73
C VAL A 149 -7.74 -17.63 14.31
N GLY A 150 -8.43 -18.47 13.53
CA GLY A 150 -8.86 -19.83 13.85
C GLY A 150 -7.69 -20.81 14.02
N GLY A 151 -7.61 -21.42 15.21
CA GLY A 151 -6.53 -22.37 15.57
C GLY A 151 -5.13 -21.76 15.74
N SER A 152 -4.95 -20.47 15.44
CA SER A 152 -3.66 -19.77 15.54
C SER A 152 -3.32 -19.40 16.99
N SER A 153 -2.05 -19.51 17.40
CA SER A 153 -1.60 -19.17 18.77
C SER A 153 -1.18 -17.72 18.95
N SER A 154 -0.71 -17.07 17.88
CA SER A 154 -0.28 -15.67 17.78
C SER A 154 -0.44 -15.17 16.33
N VAL A 155 -0.21 -13.89 16.07
CA VAL A 155 -0.20 -13.34 14.70
C VAL A 155 0.96 -13.88 13.86
N GLN A 156 2.14 -14.09 14.45
CA GLN A 156 3.26 -14.77 13.77
C GLN A 156 2.86 -16.19 13.35
N ASN A 157 2.23 -16.94 14.26
CA ASN A 157 1.74 -18.29 13.94
C ASN A 157 0.58 -18.29 12.93
N ALA A 158 -0.25 -17.24 12.89
CA ALA A 158 -1.29 -17.08 11.88
C ALA A 158 -0.71 -16.83 10.48
N LEU A 159 0.38 -16.05 10.38
CA LEU A 159 1.13 -15.86 9.14
C LEU A 159 1.76 -17.17 8.66
N GLU A 160 2.43 -17.91 9.55
CA GLU A 160 3.06 -19.19 9.23
C GLU A 160 2.03 -20.27 8.82
N ARG A 161 0.84 -20.25 9.42
CA ARG A 161 -0.31 -21.09 9.02
C ARG A 161 -0.89 -20.68 7.66
N PHE A 162 -0.92 -19.38 7.34
CA PHE A 162 -1.37 -18.87 6.05
C PHE A 162 -0.45 -19.29 4.89
N THR A 163 0.84 -19.51 5.15
CA THR A 163 1.83 -20.00 4.16
C THR A 163 2.25 -21.47 4.35
N ALA A 164 1.52 -22.22 5.17
CA ALA A 164 1.74 -23.65 5.36
C ALA A 164 1.36 -24.43 4.09
N SER A 165 1.94 -25.63 3.91
CA SER A 165 1.49 -26.54 2.86
C SER A 165 0.25 -27.30 3.34
N GLU A 166 -0.85 -27.14 2.60
CA GLU A 166 -2.08 -27.91 2.76
C GLU A 166 -2.15 -29.06 1.74
N ARG A 167 -3.06 -30.01 2.00
CA ARG A 167 -3.24 -31.20 1.17
C ARG A 167 -4.64 -31.21 0.57
N LEU A 168 -4.68 -31.29 -0.75
CA LEU A 168 -5.89 -31.29 -1.57
C LEU A 168 -6.26 -32.74 -1.90
N ASP A 169 -7.08 -33.38 -1.06
CA ASP A 169 -7.64 -34.70 -1.30
C ASP A 169 -9.10 -34.85 -0.79
N GLY A 170 -9.61 -36.07 -0.67
CA GLY A 170 -11.01 -36.32 -0.34
C GLY A 170 -11.98 -35.75 -1.36
N SER A 171 -12.82 -34.80 -0.94
CA SER A 171 -13.71 -33.98 -1.77
C SER A 171 -13.02 -32.73 -2.33
N ASN A 172 -11.91 -32.28 -1.74
CA ASN A 172 -11.14 -31.09 -2.12
C ASN A 172 -9.97 -31.44 -3.07
N LYS A 173 -10.22 -32.32 -4.05
CA LYS A 173 -9.19 -32.78 -5.00
C LYS A 173 -8.92 -31.73 -6.08
N TYR A 174 -7.66 -31.60 -6.46
CA TYR A 174 -7.23 -30.71 -7.54
C TYR A 174 -7.46 -31.33 -8.92
N HIS A 175 -7.97 -30.55 -9.88
CA HIS A 175 -8.02 -30.97 -11.28
C HIS A 175 -6.69 -30.66 -11.99
N CYS A 176 -5.85 -31.67 -12.19
CA CYS A 176 -4.53 -31.48 -12.81
C CYS A 176 -4.63 -31.43 -14.34
N SER A 177 -4.15 -30.34 -14.94
CA SER A 177 -4.12 -30.12 -16.40
C SER A 177 -3.40 -31.23 -17.17
N LYS A 178 -2.23 -31.69 -16.69
CA LYS A 178 -1.46 -32.77 -17.34
C LYS A 178 -2.12 -34.16 -17.18
N CYS A 179 -2.81 -34.43 -16.06
CA CYS A 179 -3.52 -35.70 -15.86
C CYS A 179 -4.97 -35.70 -16.39
N ARG A 180 -5.54 -34.53 -16.71
CA ARG A 180 -6.93 -34.32 -17.16
C ARG A 180 -7.99 -34.99 -16.26
N LYS A 181 -7.75 -34.99 -14.94
CA LYS A 181 -8.64 -35.57 -13.93
C LYS A 181 -8.40 -34.99 -12.54
N LEU A 182 -9.36 -35.23 -11.64
CA LEU A 182 -9.21 -34.98 -10.20
C LEU A 182 -8.15 -35.92 -9.60
N VAL A 183 -7.19 -35.34 -8.89
CA VAL A 183 -6.04 -36.01 -8.26
C VAL A 183 -5.81 -35.44 -6.86
N ASN A 184 -5.04 -36.17 -6.04
CA ASN A 184 -4.51 -35.61 -4.82
C ASN A 184 -3.35 -34.65 -5.16
N ALA A 185 -3.27 -33.50 -4.48
CA ALA A 185 -2.20 -32.53 -4.63
C ALA A 185 -1.74 -31.99 -3.27
N THR A 186 -0.57 -31.36 -3.22
CA THR A 186 -0.24 -30.38 -2.17
C THR A 186 -0.39 -28.99 -2.72
N LYS A 187 -0.93 -28.08 -1.92
CA LYS A 187 -1.00 -26.64 -2.21
C LYS A 187 -0.19 -25.91 -1.15
N ARG A 188 0.52 -24.84 -1.53
CA ARG A 188 1.22 -23.95 -0.61
C ARG A 188 1.13 -22.53 -1.13
N LEU A 189 0.89 -21.60 -0.22
CA LEU A 189 1.01 -20.17 -0.48
C LEU A 189 2.34 -19.68 0.12
N GLY A 190 2.99 -18.72 -0.52
CA GLY A 190 4.18 -18.05 0.02
C GLY A 190 4.26 -16.60 -0.44
N VAL A 191 4.94 -15.75 0.32
CA VAL A 191 5.27 -14.38 -0.10
C VAL A 191 6.45 -14.47 -1.05
N ARG A 192 6.28 -14.05 -2.30
CA ARG A 192 7.37 -13.97 -3.29
C ARG A 192 8.13 -12.65 -3.19
N ARG A 193 7.38 -11.55 -3.10
CA ARG A 193 7.91 -10.19 -2.92
C ARG A 193 7.19 -9.54 -1.75
N ALA A 194 7.94 -9.13 -0.74
CA ALA A 194 7.43 -8.59 0.50
C ALA A 194 7.10 -7.09 0.37
N PRO A 195 6.03 -6.58 1.00
CA PRO A 195 5.67 -5.17 0.94
C PRO A 195 6.56 -4.33 1.87
N ASN A 196 6.76 -3.06 1.56
CA ASN A 196 7.48 -2.13 2.45
C ASN A 196 6.69 -1.82 3.74
N VAL A 197 5.36 -1.82 3.64
CA VAL A 197 4.42 -1.72 4.76
C VAL A 197 3.42 -2.87 4.67
N LEU A 198 3.57 -3.83 5.58
CA LEU A 198 2.72 -5.00 5.71
C LEU A 198 1.42 -4.63 6.45
N SER A 199 0.33 -4.56 5.70
CA SER A 199 -1.03 -4.47 6.23
C SER A 199 -1.58 -5.87 6.50
N LEU A 200 -1.96 -6.16 7.75
CA LEU A 200 -2.60 -7.42 8.14
C LEU A 200 -4.05 -7.16 8.57
N HIS A 201 -5.01 -7.85 7.94
CA HIS A 201 -6.37 -7.96 8.44
C HIS A 201 -6.53 -9.30 9.15
N LEU A 202 -7.02 -9.28 10.38
CA LEU A 202 -7.32 -10.48 11.15
C LEU A 202 -8.79 -10.85 10.90
N LYS A 203 -9.02 -11.95 10.16
CA LYS A 203 -10.36 -12.46 9.81
C LYS A 203 -11.15 -12.87 11.04
N ARG A 204 -11.78 -11.89 11.70
CA ARG A 204 -12.56 -12.11 12.94
C ARG A 204 -14.02 -12.44 12.69
N PHE A 205 -14.59 -12.07 11.56
CA PHE A 205 -16.01 -12.29 11.28
C PHE A 205 -16.19 -13.56 10.44
N ASP A 206 -16.94 -14.53 10.98
CA ASP A 206 -17.47 -15.69 10.24
C ASP A 206 -18.97 -15.81 10.53
N ARG A 207 -19.77 -16.08 9.49
CA ARG A 207 -21.20 -16.42 9.57
C ARG A 207 -21.96 -15.64 10.65
N ALA A 208 -21.90 -14.31 10.53
CA ALA A 208 -22.53 -13.30 11.38
C ALA A 208 -22.06 -13.22 12.85
N ARG A 209 -20.95 -13.84 13.27
CA ARG A 209 -20.37 -13.68 14.62
C ARG A 209 -18.88 -13.30 14.58
N LYS A 210 -18.49 -12.42 15.51
CA LYS A 210 -17.10 -12.02 15.74
C LYS A 210 -16.37 -13.01 16.66
N ASN A 211 -15.23 -13.51 16.20
CA ASN A 211 -14.22 -14.16 17.00
C ASN A 211 -13.43 -13.11 17.80
N ASP A 212 -13.95 -12.80 18.99
CA ASP A 212 -13.39 -11.82 19.93
C ASP A 212 -12.22 -12.36 20.78
N ARG A 213 -11.70 -13.56 20.46
CA ARG A 213 -10.53 -14.13 21.13
C ARG A 213 -9.32 -13.20 20.95
N TYR A 214 -8.68 -12.85 22.06
CA TYR A 214 -7.37 -12.19 22.03
C TYR A 214 -6.36 -13.10 21.32
N LEU A 215 -5.75 -12.58 20.25
CA LEU A 215 -4.68 -13.24 19.51
C LEU A 215 -3.40 -12.43 19.75
N PRO A 216 -2.40 -12.97 20.48
CA PRO A 216 -1.16 -12.28 20.78
C PRO A 216 -0.45 -11.75 19.54
N PHE A 217 0.00 -10.51 19.60
CA PHE A 217 0.91 -9.88 18.63
C PHE A 217 2.00 -9.10 19.37
N THR A 218 3.04 -8.74 18.63
CA THR A 218 4.32 -8.25 19.15
C THR A 218 4.72 -6.94 18.45
N GLU A 219 5.66 -6.19 19.02
CA GLU A 219 6.20 -5.00 18.34
C GLU A 219 6.97 -5.34 17.06
N SER A 220 7.37 -6.60 16.88
CA SER A 220 7.96 -7.10 15.64
C SER A 220 7.34 -8.43 15.17
N VAL A 221 7.35 -8.63 13.85
CA VAL A 221 7.00 -9.89 13.17
C VAL A 221 8.03 -10.13 12.06
N SER A 222 8.13 -11.37 11.57
CA SER A 222 8.99 -11.69 10.42
C SER A 222 8.29 -12.54 9.37
N LEU A 223 8.46 -12.15 8.10
CA LEU A 223 7.97 -12.90 6.95
C LEU A 223 8.94 -13.99 6.47
N ARG A 224 10.11 -14.17 7.12
CA ARG A 224 11.13 -15.14 6.69
C ARG A 224 10.60 -16.57 6.53
N ASN A 225 9.77 -17.03 7.47
CA ASN A 225 9.14 -18.36 7.43
C ASN A 225 7.99 -18.46 6.41
N CYS A 226 7.54 -17.31 5.88
CA CYS A 226 6.42 -17.18 4.96
C CYS A 226 6.85 -17.05 3.50
N MET A 227 8.15 -16.95 3.21
CA MET A 227 8.63 -16.72 1.85
C MET A 227 8.42 -17.93 0.92
N ALA A 228 8.20 -17.63 -0.35
CA ALA A 228 8.02 -18.60 -1.43
C ALA A 228 9.33 -19.27 -1.82
N SER A 229 9.25 -20.52 -2.28
CA SER A 229 10.42 -21.30 -2.68
C SER A 229 11.04 -20.72 -3.96
N GLY A 230 12.32 -20.37 -3.94
CA GLY A 230 13.01 -19.80 -5.11
C GLY A 230 12.72 -18.32 -5.39
N SER A 231 12.23 -17.57 -4.41
CA SER A 231 12.26 -16.10 -4.47
C SER A 231 13.68 -15.58 -4.23
N GLY A 232 14.12 -14.55 -4.96
CA GLY A 232 15.42 -13.88 -4.71
C GLY A 232 15.49 -13.30 -3.28
N GLU A 233 14.37 -12.77 -2.79
CA GLU A 233 14.20 -12.36 -1.39
C GLU A 233 14.34 -13.50 -0.34
N ALA A 234 14.54 -14.75 -0.75
CA ALA A 234 14.88 -15.87 0.13
C ALA A 234 16.31 -16.43 -0.07
N ALA A 235 17.04 -15.98 -1.09
CA ALA A 235 18.40 -16.42 -1.42
C ALA A 235 19.45 -15.31 -1.19
N ASP A 236 19.18 -14.11 -1.71
CA ASP A 236 20.13 -13.00 -1.77
C ASP A 236 19.91 -11.98 -0.63
N VAL A 237 18.68 -11.92 -0.11
CA VAL A 237 18.29 -11.02 0.97
C VAL A 237 18.71 -11.56 2.33
N LYS A 238 19.46 -10.74 3.08
CA LYS A 238 19.88 -11.00 4.47
C LYS A 238 18.66 -11.25 5.37
N ALA A 239 18.78 -12.21 6.29
CA ALA A 239 17.65 -12.70 7.08
C ALA A 239 16.98 -11.64 7.98
N GLU A 240 17.72 -10.62 8.39
CA GLU A 240 17.31 -9.46 9.16
C GLU A 240 16.40 -8.48 8.40
N ALA A 241 16.44 -8.48 7.06
CA ALA A 241 15.68 -7.59 6.18
C ALA A 241 14.17 -7.75 6.32
N LEU A 242 13.70 -9.00 6.40
CA LEU A 242 12.30 -9.40 6.45
C LEU A 242 11.71 -9.34 7.88
N VAL A 243 12.28 -8.48 8.73
CA VAL A 243 11.73 -8.12 10.05
C VAL A 243 10.99 -6.79 9.93
N TYR A 244 9.81 -6.71 10.53
CA TYR A 244 8.96 -5.52 10.52
C TYR A 244 8.71 -5.02 11.94
N ARG A 245 8.56 -3.70 12.10
CA ARG A 245 8.15 -3.04 13.36
C ARG A 245 6.71 -2.54 13.29
N LEU A 246 5.95 -2.74 14.37
CA LEU A 246 4.55 -2.32 14.48
C LEU A 246 4.45 -0.80 14.53
N THR A 247 3.65 -0.21 13.63
CA THR A 247 3.43 1.24 13.51
C THR A 247 1.97 1.64 13.69
N GLY A 248 1.02 0.72 13.49
CA GLY A 248 -0.41 0.96 13.73
C GLY A 248 -1.21 -0.28 14.13
N VAL A 249 -2.26 -0.06 14.91
CA VAL A 249 -3.27 -1.06 15.28
C VAL A 249 -4.65 -0.43 15.13
N VAL A 250 -5.57 -1.06 14.42
CA VAL A 250 -7.01 -0.74 14.47
C VAL A 250 -7.69 -1.80 15.33
N VAL A 251 -8.53 -1.37 16.26
CA VAL A 251 -9.33 -2.21 17.15
C VAL A 251 -10.80 -2.01 16.81
N HIS A 252 -11.55 -3.10 16.78
CA HIS A 252 -13.00 -3.09 16.73
C HIS A 252 -13.56 -3.61 18.05
N ASP A 253 -14.30 -2.78 18.77
CA ASP A 253 -15.10 -3.20 19.93
C ASP A 253 -16.58 -3.29 19.53
N GLY A 254 -17.31 -4.30 20.00
CA GLY A 254 -18.61 -4.70 19.42
C GLY A 254 -18.61 -6.11 18.83
N THR A 255 -19.76 -6.56 18.33
CA THR A 255 -20.08 -8.00 18.12
C THR A 255 -20.27 -8.43 16.66
N SER A 256 -20.46 -7.50 15.72
CA SER A 256 -20.55 -7.77 14.28
C SER A 256 -19.85 -6.68 13.47
N ALA A 257 -19.55 -6.92 12.18
CA ALA A 257 -18.88 -5.94 11.32
C ALA A 257 -19.71 -4.65 11.09
N HIS A 258 -21.02 -4.74 11.29
CA HIS A 258 -21.97 -3.63 11.12
C HIS A 258 -22.43 -3.03 12.47
N SER A 259 -21.83 -3.43 13.60
CA SER A 259 -22.25 -2.96 14.93
C SER A 259 -21.11 -3.00 15.95
N GLY A 260 -20.57 -1.82 16.24
CA GLY A 260 -19.51 -1.59 17.21
C GLY A 260 -18.94 -0.17 17.19
N HIS A 261 -17.66 -0.07 17.52
CA HIS A 261 -16.84 1.14 17.52
C HIS A 261 -15.41 0.81 17.05
N TYR A 262 -14.84 1.68 16.22
CA TYR A 262 -13.49 1.55 15.70
C TYR A 262 -12.57 2.63 16.28
N TYR A 263 -11.46 2.22 16.88
CA TYR A 263 -10.42 3.12 17.38
C TYR A 263 -9.03 2.59 17.04
N ALA A 264 -8.04 3.48 17.02
CA ALA A 264 -6.70 3.16 16.56
C ALA A 264 -5.62 3.49 17.60
N PHE A 265 -4.53 2.73 17.55
CA PHE A 265 -3.25 3.08 18.16
C PHE A 265 -2.24 3.32 17.05
N VAL A 266 -1.53 4.44 17.12
CA VAL A 266 -0.54 4.85 16.12
C VAL A 266 0.78 5.22 16.79
N LYS A 267 1.90 4.88 16.16
CA LYS A 267 3.24 5.29 16.60
C LYS A 267 3.59 6.62 15.92
N GLY A 268 4.02 7.60 16.71
CA GLY A 268 4.52 8.88 16.20
C GLY A 268 5.94 8.77 15.64
N PRO A 269 6.45 9.81 14.94
CA PRO A 269 7.83 9.86 14.46
C PRO A 269 8.87 9.79 15.61
N ASP A 270 8.47 10.30 16.79
CA ASP A 270 9.19 10.22 18.07
C ASP A 270 9.20 8.82 18.70
N GLY A 271 8.52 7.83 18.08
CA GLY A 271 8.35 6.49 18.62
C GLY A 271 7.25 6.37 19.69
N THR A 272 6.62 7.47 20.10
CA THR A 272 5.56 7.47 21.13
C THR A 272 4.27 6.84 20.59
N TRP A 273 3.57 6.07 21.42
CA TRP A 273 2.25 5.54 21.06
C TRP A 273 1.12 6.49 21.46
N TYR A 274 0.18 6.69 20.55
CA TYR A 274 -1.01 7.51 20.74
C TYR A 274 -2.28 6.69 20.44
N LEU A 275 -3.24 6.73 21.37
CA LEU A 275 -4.62 6.37 21.13
C LEU A 275 -5.28 7.47 20.28
N LYS A 276 -6.02 7.07 19.25
CA LYS A 276 -6.84 7.89 18.37
C LYS A 276 -8.25 7.30 18.37
N ASP A 277 -9.20 8.05 18.93
CA ASP A 277 -10.53 7.60 19.30
C ASP A 277 -11.51 8.74 19.01
N ASP A 278 -11.99 8.78 17.76
CA ASP A 278 -12.62 9.95 17.13
C ASP A 278 -11.83 11.25 17.35
N SER A 279 -12.42 12.22 18.07
CA SER A 279 -11.81 13.50 18.40
C SER A 279 -10.78 13.42 19.54
N ARG A 280 -10.75 12.31 20.28
CA ARG A 280 -9.87 12.11 21.44
C ARG A 280 -8.52 11.52 21.00
N THR A 281 -7.46 12.32 21.15
CA THR A 281 -6.07 11.83 21.15
C THR A 281 -5.58 11.71 22.59
N ALA A 282 -4.89 10.62 22.92
CA ALA A 282 -4.19 10.47 24.20
C ALA A 282 -2.88 9.69 24.04
N GLN A 283 -1.81 10.12 24.72
CA GLN A 283 -0.57 9.33 24.80
C GLN A 283 -0.83 8.02 25.56
N THR A 284 -0.13 6.95 25.19
CA THR A 284 -0.26 5.63 25.82
C THR A 284 1.05 4.84 25.77
N HIS A 285 1.19 3.85 26.65
CA HIS A 285 2.33 2.94 26.64
C HIS A 285 2.07 1.73 25.74
N VAL A 286 3.13 1.19 25.11
CA VAL A 286 3.02 0.05 24.18
C VAL A 286 2.47 -1.22 24.85
N SER A 287 2.70 -1.39 26.15
CA SER A 287 2.14 -2.47 26.96
C SER A 287 0.61 -2.43 27.10
N ARG A 288 -0.05 -1.31 26.76
CA ARG A 288 -1.51 -1.23 26.55
C ARG A 288 -1.90 -1.60 25.11
N VAL A 289 -1.09 -1.21 24.12
CA VAL A 289 -1.30 -1.49 22.68
C VAL A 289 -1.26 -3.00 22.39
N LEU A 290 -0.24 -3.71 22.88
CA LEU A 290 -0.10 -5.15 22.62
C LEU A 290 -1.21 -6.01 23.26
N LYS A 291 -1.92 -5.49 24.28
CA LYS A 291 -3.02 -6.18 24.96
C LYS A 291 -4.39 -6.01 24.28
N GLN A 292 -4.45 -5.32 23.15
CA GLN A 292 -5.70 -5.02 22.46
C GLN A 292 -6.23 -6.21 21.64
N ARG A 293 -7.53 -6.19 21.36
CA ARG A 293 -8.17 -7.10 20.40
C ARG A 293 -8.05 -6.54 18.98
N ALA A 294 -6.82 -6.45 18.48
CA ALA A 294 -6.54 -5.92 17.16
C ALA A 294 -7.42 -6.57 16.08
N TYR A 295 -7.98 -5.74 15.20
CA TYR A 295 -8.71 -6.14 14.01
C TYR A 295 -7.84 -5.99 12.76
N MET A 296 -7.08 -4.90 12.67
CA MET A 296 -6.05 -4.70 11.64
C MET A 296 -4.73 -4.29 12.32
N LEU A 297 -3.61 -4.70 11.73
CA LEU A 297 -2.25 -4.38 12.19
C LEU A 297 -1.44 -3.83 11.00
N PHE A 298 -0.65 -2.79 11.26
CA PHE A 298 0.23 -2.16 10.28
C PHE A 298 1.67 -2.24 10.77
N TYR A 299 2.52 -2.82 9.93
CA TYR A 299 3.90 -3.15 10.22
C TYR A 299 4.80 -2.57 9.11
N THR A 300 5.87 -1.87 9.46
CA THR A 300 6.83 -1.27 8.49
C THR A 300 8.14 -2.07 8.52
N ARG A 301 8.69 -2.39 7.33
CA ARG A 301 9.96 -3.14 7.18
C ARG A 301 11.09 -2.37 7.89
N CYS A 302 12.02 -3.06 8.55
CA CYS A 302 13.03 -2.39 9.37
C CYS A 302 13.98 -1.50 8.55
N GLU A 303 14.33 -1.94 7.35
CA GLU A 303 15.25 -1.25 6.42
C GLU A 303 14.66 0.05 5.87
N THR A 304 13.36 0.08 5.54
CA THR A 304 12.71 1.30 5.04
C THR A 304 12.54 2.39 6.11
N GLN A 305 12.89 2.11 7.37
CA GLN A 305 13.00 3.16 8.37
C GLN A 305 14.22 4.07 8.12
N GLU A 306 15.31 3.54 7.55
CA GLU A 306 16.48 4.33 7.13
C GLU A 306 16.16 5.16 5.87
N PHE A 307 15.47 4.57 4.89
CA PHE A 307 14.90 5.30 3.75
C PHE A 307 13.97 6.44 4.20
N SER A 308 13.16 6.23 5.24
CA SER A 308 12.29 7.28 5.77
C SER A 308 13.05 8.42 6.47
N ALA A 309 14.22 8.15 7.05
CA ALA A 309 15.10 9.19 7.59
C ALA A 309 15.75 10.01 6.46
N ALA A 310 16.33 9.34 5.46
CA ALA A 310 16.91 10.00 4.29
C ALA A 310 15.89 10.88 3.54
N LEU A 311 14.62 10.45 3.44
CA LEU A 311 13.56 11.26 2.84
C LEU A 311 13.12 12.45 3.72
N HIS A 312 13.22 12.34 5.05
CA HIS A 312 12.99 13.47 5.97
C HIS A 312 14.05 14.58 5.80
N ASP A 313 15.34 14.22 5.76
CA ASP A 313 16.43 15.20 5.67
C ASP A 313 16.39 16.01 4.35
N ASN A 314 16.03 15.36 3.25
CA ASN A 314 15.85 16.01 1.95
C ASN A 314 14.66 16.99 1.93
N ILE A 315 13.61 16.75 2.73
CA ILE A 315 12.46 17.67 2.85
C ILE A 315 12.79 18.84 3.78
N ALA A 316 13.52 18.60 4.87
CA ALA A 316 13.94 19.65 5.80
C ALA A 316 14.84 20.71 5.13
N ASN A 317 15.79 20.26 4.30
CA ASN A 317 16.73 21.15 3.59
C ASN A 317 16.14 21.84 2.36
N GLY A 318 14.91 21.52 1.95
CA GLY A 318 14.26 22.07 0.75
C GLY A 318 13.66 23.48 0.89
N HIS A 319 13.88 24.17 2.01
CA HIS A 319 13.21 25.44 2.35
C HIS A 319 14.06 26.71 2.18
N GLU A 320 15.35 26.60 1.82
CA GLU A 320 16.24 27.76 1.60
C GLU A 320 16.69 27.90 0.13
N ALA A 321 15.74 28.16 -0.78
CA ALA A 321 16.02 28.65 -2.13
C ALA A 321 14.98 29.72 -2.51
N LYS A 322 15.43 30.91 -2.90
CA LYS A 322 14.58 32.10 -3.04
C LYS A 322 14.82 32.86 -4.36
N ASP A 323 13.71 33.20 -5.01
CA ASP A 323 13.48 34.31 -5.95
C ASP A 323 14.20 34.33 -7.33
N THR A 324 13.57 35.05 -8.29
CA THR A 324 13.91 35.25 -9.72
C THR A 324 13.71 34.02 -10.63
N VAL A 325 13.26 34.13 -11.89
CA VAL A 325 13.26 35.24 -12.89
C VAL A 325 11.84 35.53 -13.46
N GLU A 326 11.68 36.65 -14.18
CA GLU A 326 10.44 37.21 -14.75
C GLU A 326 10.09 36.74 -16.20
N SER A 327 8.86 37.07 -16.65
CA SER A 327 8.29 37.29 -18.03
C SER A 327 8.80 36.51 -19.28
N ASP A 328 7.98 36.14 -20.29
CA ASP A 328 7.18 37.01 -21.18
C ASP A 328 5.96 36.33 -21.89
N VAL A 329 4.86 37.09 -22.03
CA VAL A 329 4.18 37.59 -23.29
C VAL A 329 4.38 36.78 -24.61
N SER A 330 3.40 36.46 -25.50
CA SER A 330 1.91 36.59 -25.56
C SER A 330 1.28 35.73 -26.71
N ASP A 331 0.04 36.09 -27.12
CA ASP A 331 -0.75 35.69 -28.32
C ASP A 331 -1.64 34.44 -28.15
N GLN A 332 -2.98 34.45 -28.32
CA GLN A 332 -3.92 35.07 -29.30
C GLN A 332 -3.89 34.41 -30.69
N SER A 333 -5.01 34.15 -31.40
CA SER A 333 -6.42 34.59 -31.18
C SER A 333 -7.48 33.57 -31.70
N ASP A 334 -8.77 33.85 -31.40
CA ASP A 334 -9.99 33.68 -32.26
C ASP A 334 -10.40 32.31 -32.89
N SER A 335 -11.67 32.01 -33.19
CA SER A 335 -12.99 32.55 -32.77
C SER A 335 -14.15 31.67 -33.31
N GLU A 336 -15.22 31.47 -32.51
CA GLU A 336 -16.63 31.16 -32.91
C GLU A 336 -16.91 29.91 -33.81
N SER A 337 -18.08 29.25 -33.83
CA SER A 337 -19.45 29.49 -33.32
C SER A 337 -20.06 28.16 -32.76
N ASN A 338 -21.02 28.10 -31.83
CA ASN A 338 -22.48 28.40 -31.93
C ASN A 338 -23.16 27.70 -33.13
N TYR A 339 -24.23 26.88 -33.05
CA TYR A 339 -25.20 26.44 -32.00
C TYR A 339 -26.02 25.22 -32.59
N ASP A 340 -27.07 24.56 -32.05
CA ASP A 340 -27.99 24.74 -30.90
C ASP A 340 -28.73 23.41 -30.49
N THR A 341 -29.47 23.42 -29.37
CA THR A 341 -30.69 22.63 -28.98
C THR A 341 -30.88 21.12 -29.35
N ALA A 342 -30.93 20.26 -28.30
CA ALA A 342 -31.96 19.23 -27.97
C ALA A 342 -31.47 18.41 -26.75
N LYS A 343 -32.18 17.99 -25.70
CA LYS A 343 -33.59 17.57 -25.42
C LYS A 343 -34.03 16.18 -25.91
N GLU A 344 -33.61 15.16 -25.15
CA GLU A 344 -34.40 14.00 -24.69
C GLU A 344 -33.68 13.52 -23.40
N THR A 345 -34.26 13.46 -22.20
CA THR A 345 -35.37 12.63 -21.67
C THR A 345 -35.23 11.14 -21.97
N ASP A 346 -34.80 10.39 -20.95
CA ASP A 346 -35.35 9.05 -20.73
C ASP A 346 -35.37 8.71 -19.23
N GLU A 347 -36.20 7.74 -18.84
CA GLU A 347 -36.74 7.65 -17.48
C GLU A 347 -35.96 6.79 -16.47
N VAL A 348 -36.24 7.02 -15.18
CA VAL A 348 -35.72 6.23 -14.06
C VAL A 348 -36.55 4.96 -13.88
N MET A 349 -35.95 3.79 -14.09
CA MET A 349 -36.48 2.53 -13.58
C MET A 349 -35.49 1.84 -12.65
N SER A 350 -35.90 1.69 -11.39
CA SER A 350 -35.15 1.01 -10.35
C SER A 350 -35.49 -0.48 -10.29
N SER A 351 -34.48 -1.33 -10.20
CA SER A 351 -34.60 -2.66 -9.59
C SER A 351 -33.48 -2.84 -8.55
N SER A 352 -33.79 -3.58 -7.49
CA SER A 352 -32.91 -3.82 -6.36
C SER A 352 -32.56 -5.30 -6.29
N GLU A 353 -31.27 -5.61 -6.33
CA GLU A 353 -30.77 -6.96 -6.03
C GLU A 353 -29.60 -6.86 -5.04
N ASP A 354 -29.74 -7.60 -3.93
CA ASP A 354 -28.67 -7.78 -2.95
C ASP A 354 -27.59 -8.74 -3.51
N SER A 355 -26.35 -8.62 -3.04
CA SER A 355 -25.29 -9.59 -3.36
C SER A 355 -24.40 -9.90 -2.16
N ASP A 356 -24.58 -11.10 -1.61
CA ASP A 356 -23.71 -11.65 -0.56
C ASP A 356 -22.31 -11.94 -1.12
N TYR A 357 -21.27 -11.32 -0.53
CA TYR A 357 -19.88 -11.54 -0.95
C TYR A 357 -19.29 -12.83 -0.35
N VAL A 358 -19.77 -13.98 -0.83
CA VAL A 358 -19.26 -15.31 -0.43
C VAL A 358 -17.89 -15.55 -1.04
N ALA A 359 -16.86 -15.63 -0.19
CA ALA A 359 -15.51 -15.98 -0.61
C ALA A 359 -15.40 -17.49 -0.94
N GLY A 360 -14.86 -17.79 -2.12
CA GLY A 360 -14.27 -19.11 -2.43
C GLY A 360 -15.11 -20.04 -3.30
N SER A 361 -15.14 -19.78 -4.61
CA SER A 361 -15.47 -20.79 -5.63
C SER A 361 -14.48 -20.70 -6.80
N ALA A 362 -13.64 -21.72 -6.97
CA ALA A 362 -12.66 -21.76 -8.05
C ALA A 362 -13.32 -22.08 -9.39
N SER A 363 -13.47 -21.08 -10.26
CA SER A 363 -13.90 -21.28 -11.64
C SER A 363 -12.76 -21.78 -12.53
N LEU A 364 -13.11 -22.52 -13.58
CA LEU A 364 -12.15 -23.11 -14.52
C LEU A 364 -11.55 -22.01 -15.41
N VAL A 365 -10.30 -21.61 -15.15
CA VAL A 365 -9.52 -20.72 -16.03
C VAL A 365 -8.60 -21.55 -16.92
N ASN A 366 -8.60 -21.27 -18.23
CA ASN A 366 -7.88 -22.08 -19.22
C ASN A 366 -6.36 -21.97 -19.02
N SER A 367 -5.62 -23.10 -19.06
CA SER A 367 -4.23 -23.16 -18.57
C SER A 367 -3.25 -22.28 -19.35
N GLU A 368 -3.48 -22.09 -20.65
CA GLU A 368 -2.67 -21.22 -21.52
C GLU A 368 -2.74 -19.74 -21.10
N SER A 369 -3.85 -19.33 -20.48
CA SER A 369 -4.01 -17.98 -19.92
C SER A 369 -3.26 -17.79 -18.60
N ILE A 370 -2.91 -18.88 -17.90
CA ILE A 370 -2.20 -18.84 -16.61
C ILE A 370 -0.70 -18.70 -16.84
N GLU A 371 -0.12 -19.54 -17.70
CA GLU A 371 1.31 -19.48 -18.05
C GLU A 371 1.66 -18.11 -18.68
N SER A 372 0.77 -17.56 -19.52
CA SER A 372 0.87 -16.21 -20.10
C SER A 372 0.68 -15.05 -19.12
N LYS A 373 0.11 -15.28 -17.92
CA LYS A 373 -0.03 -14.27 -16.86
C LYS A 373 1.14 -14.31 -15.87
N ASN A 374 1.63 -15.49 -15.54
CA ASN A 374 2.79 -15.67 -14.66
C ASN A 374 4.04 -15.03 -15.26
N SER A 375 4.39 -15.36 -16.52
CA SER A 375 5.55 -14.78 -17.22
C SER A 375 5.57 -13.25 -17.17
N VAL A 376 4.40 -12.62 -17.13
CA VAL A 376 4.24 -11.16 -17.09
C VAL A 376 4.36 -10.62 -15.67
N LEU A 377 3.91 -11.35 -14.65
CA LEU A 377 4.15 -11.00 -13.24
C LEU A 377 5.59 -11.31 -12.79
N ASP A 378 6.27 -12.24 -13.47
CA ASP A 378 7.71 -12.48 -13.39
C ASP A 378 8.48 -11.30 -14.00
N GLU A 379 8.21 -10.94 -15.27
CA GLU A 379 8.75 -9.74 -15.94
C GLU A 379 8.50 -8.44 -15.15
N LEU A 380 7.32 -8.30 -14.55
CA LEU A 380 6.96 -7.11 -13.75
C LEU A 380 7.52 -7.13 -12.33
N SER A 381 7.88 -8.30 -11.78
CA SER A 381 8.67 -8.34 -10.54
C SER A 381 10.07 -7.81 -10.84
N ALA A 382 10.72 -8.35 -11.88
CA ALA A 382 12.02 -7.88 -12.34
C ALA A 382 12.02 -6.38 -12.63
N LEU A 383 11.10 -5.86 -13.45
CA LEU A 383 11.05 -4.41 -13.73
C LEU A 383 10.79 -3.52 -12.50
N VAL A 384 10.10 -4.02 -11.46
CA VAL A 384 9.89 -3.28 -10.20
C VAL A 384 11.09 -3.39 -9.27
N GLU A 385 11.83 -4.49 -9.35
CA GLU A 385 13.10 -4.74 -8.65
C GLU A 385 14.22 -3.89 -9.30
N ASP A 386 14.38 -3.92 -10.63
CA ASP A 386 15.27 -3.08 -11.43
C ASP A 386 15.06 -1.58 -11.15
N ASN A 387 13.81 -1.09 -11.18
CA ASN A 387 13.50 0.31 -10.88
C ASN A 387 13.78 0.68 -9.41
N GLN A 388 13.77 -0.29 -8.49
CA GLN A 388 14.17 -0.05 -7.10
C GLN A 388 15.68 -0.06 -6.95
N GLU A 389 16.42 -0.89 -7.69
CA GLU A 389 17.89 -0.88 -7.65
C GLU A 389 18.46 0.35 -8.36
N GLU A 390 17.97 0.72 -9.57
CA GLU A 390 18.39 1.94 -10.27
C GLU A 390 18.08 3.23 -9.48
N GLU A 391 16.90 3.35 -8.86
CA GLU A 391 16.55 4.54 -8.07
C GLU A 391 17.34 4.60 -6.74
N ASN A 392 17.69 3.45 -6.14
CA ASN A 392 18.58 3.40 -4.97
C ASN A 392 20.05 3.68 -5.33
N ASP A 393 20.58 3.16 -6.43
CA ASP A 393 21.97 3.37 -6.84
C ASP A 393 22.18 4.78 -7.40
N MET A 394 21.22 5.35 -8.13
CA MET A 394 21.25 6.78 -8.48
C MET A 394 21.19 7.70 -7.24
N VAL A 395 20.67 7.22 -6.11
CA VAL A 395 20.78 7.92 -4.81
C VAL A 395 22.14 7.69 -4.16
N LYS A 396 22.71 6.46 -4.20
CA LYS A 396 24.08 6.19 -3.70
C LYS A 396 25.15 6.97 -4.45
N ASP A 397 25.09 7.04 -5.77
CA ASP A 397 26.07 7.79 -6.57
C ASP A 397 26.02 9.31 -6.30
N LYS A 398 24.83 9.84 -5.98
CA LYS A 398 24.67 11.22 -5.51
C LYS A 398 25.20 11.45 -4.09
N LEU A 399 25.27 10.40 -3.26
CA LEU A 399 25.91 10.46 -1.94
C LEU A 399 27.44 10.34 -2.05
N LEU A 400 27.95 9.45 -2.91
CA LEU A 400 29.39 9.21 -3.10
C LEU A 400 30.09 10.30 -3.93
N GLY A 401 29.38 10.94 -4.86
CA GLY A 401 29.95 11.96 -5.76
C GLY A 401 30.50 13.22 -5.05
N ASN A 402 30.09 13.49 -3.82
CA ASN A 402 30.53 14.67 -3.05
C ASN A 402 31.90 14.51 -2.37
N GLU A 403 32.45 13.30 -2.23
CA GLU A 403 33.73 13.09 -1.53
C GLU A 403 34.99 13.36 -2.39
N HIS A 404 34.83 13.84 -3.64
CA HIS A 404 35.96 14.01 -4.58
C HIS A 404 36.22 15.44 -5.07
N GLN A 405 35.61 16.46 -4.47
CA GLN A 405 35.97 17.87 -4.75
C GLN A 405 36.63 18.61 -3.57
N ASN A 406 36.54 18.12 -2.33
CA ASN A 406 37.09 18.80 -1.14
C ASN A 406 38.56 18.44 -0.79
N SER A 407 39.29 17.75 -1.67
CA SER A 407 40.69 17.34 -1.42
C SER A 407 41.75 18.23 -2.11
N ARG A 408 41.39 19.47 -2.49
CA ARG A 408 42.31 20.43 -3.13
C ARG A 408 42.05 21.89 -2.72
N ASN A 409 42.36 22.24 -1.46
CA ASN A 409 42.84 23.59 -1.06
C ASN A 409 43.10 23.67 0.47
N GLU A 410 44.16 23.03 1.00
CA GLU A 410 44.63 23.39 2.36
C GLU A 410 46.13 23.10 2.64
N THR A 411 46.99 23.81 1.91
CA THR A 411 48.43 24.06 2.20
C THR A 411 48.93 25.02 1.11
N VAL A 412 49.73 26.07 1.35
CA VAL A 412 50.65 26.39 2.46
C VAL A 412 50.61 27.89 2.74
N HIS A 413 50.56 28.33 4.00
CA HIS A 413 51.18 29.61 4.44
C HIS A 413 51.35 29.68 5.97
N ASN A 414 52.55 29.40 6.48
CA ASN A 414 53.12 30.21 7.56
C ASN A 414 54.64 30.05 7.73
N THR A 415 55.28 31.17 8.07
CA THR A 415 56.55 31.34 8.78
C THR A 415 57.76 30.45 8.44
N THR A 416 58.73 31.00 7.70
CA THR A 416 60.13 31.02 8.16
C THR A 416 60.83 32.27 7.64
N GLN A 417 61.70 32.90 8.45
CA GLN A 417 62.31 34.19 8.14
C GLN A 417 63.79 34.20 8.52
N GLY A 418 64.67 34.46 7.54
CA GLY A 418 66.01 35.00 7.79
C GLY A 418 67.19 34.41 7.00
N ARG A 419 67.88 35.30 6.27
CA ARG A 419 69.32 35.25 5.88
C ARG A 419 69.74 34.10 4.93
N VAL A 420 70.81 34.20 4.12
CA VAL A 420 72.02 35.08 4.09
C VAL A 420 72.34 35.50 2.63
N ASP A 421 72.98 36.67 2.45
CA ASP A 421 73.86 37.21 1.37
C ASP A 421 73.84 36.59 -0.05
N SER A 422 73.59 37.37 -1.13
CA SER A 422 74.46 38.35 -1.85
C SER A 422 75.42 37.75 -2.90
N SER A 423 75.12 37.99 -4.18
CA SER A 423 76.07 38.29 -5.29
C SER A 423 75.29 38.84 -6.47
#